data_AF-A0A653TU08-F1
#
_entry.id   AF-A0A653TU08-F1
#
_cell.length_a   1.000
_cell.length_b   1.000
_cell.length_c   1.000
_cell.angle_alpha   90.00
_cell.angle_beta   90.00
_cell.angle_gamma   90.00
#
_symmetry.space_group_name_H-M   'P 1'
#
loop_
_entity.id
_entity.type
_entity.pdbx_description
1 polymer ?
#
loop_
_entity_poly.entity_id
_entity_poly.type
_entity_poly.pdbx_seq_one_letter_code
_entity_poly.pdbx_strand_id
1 'polypeptide(L)'
;MNFNWILGDNDDKSFHKLCIDIEYELRPKIVKFLIANNECIEGCTDFSCFHFDVDFQSRSISVSQLTPAKYRNAIKARLEREITF
;
A
#
# COMPACT_ATOMS: atom_id res chain seq x y z
N MET A 1 5.79 -1.18 7.04
CA MET A 1 4.75 -0.87 6.05
C MET A 1 3.42 -0.71 6.75
N ASN A 2 2.76 0.42 6.47
CA ASN A 2 1.48 0.81 7.06
C ASN A 2 0.43 0.99 5.95
N PHE A 3 -0.82 0.63 6.26
CA PHE A 3 -1.97 0.83 5.39
C PHE A 3 -2.88 1.88 6.00
N ASN A 4 -3.12 2.94 5.24
CA ASN A 4 -4.08 3.96 5.55
C ASN A 4 -5.38 3.62 4.81
N TRP A 5 -6.42 3.29 5.56
CA TRP A 5 -7.69 2.85 5.01
C TRP A 5 -8.58 4.06 4.76
N ILE A 6 -8.88 4.34 3.50
CA ILE A 6 -9.77 5.44 3.09
C ILE A 6 -11.17 4.87 2.99
N LEU A 7 -11.97 5.22 4.00
CA LEU A 7 -13.33 4.73 4.18
C LEU A 7 -14.25 5.83 3.74
N GLY A 8 -15.20 5.52 2.86
CA GLY A 8 -16.39 6.35 2.73
C GLY A 8 -17.21 6.34 4.03
N ASP A 9 -18.46 6.79 3.96
CA ASP A 9 -19.36 6.90 5.13
C ASP A 9 -19.79 5.56 5.80
N ASN A 10 -19.11 4.44 5.53
CA ASN A 10 -19.38 3.13 6.14
C ASN A 10 -18.34 2.80 7.21
N ASP A 11 -18.58 3.23 8.45
CA ASP A 11 -17.79 2.86 9.64
C ASP A 11 -18.51 1.78 10.46
N ASP A 12 -18.68 0.60 9.87
CA ASP A 12 -19.37 -0.53 10.52
C ASP A 12 -18.37 -1.58 11.04
N LYS A 13 -18.65 -2.26 12.16
CA LYS A 13 -17.70 -3.23 12.78
C LYS A 13 -17.32 -4.39 11.85
N SER A 14 -18.17 -4.71 10.88
CA SER A 14 -17.90 -5.67 9.79
C SER A 14 -16.69 -5.26 8.95
N PHE A 15 -16.41 -3.97 8.88
CA PHE A 15 -15.38 -3.35 8.06
C PHE A 15 -13.97 -3.58 8.61
N HIS A 16 -13.79 -3.65 9.94
CA HIS A 16 -12.48 -3.87 10.52
C HIS A 16 -11.93 -5.27 10.20
N LYS A 17 -12.82 -6.28 10.17
CA LYS A 17 -12.46 -7.63 9.72
C LYS A 17 -12.10 -7.64 8.23
N LEU A 18 -12.87 -6.93 7.41
CA LEU A 18 -12.61 -6.80 5.98
C LEU A 18 -11.25 -6.16 5.68
N CYS A 19 -10.85 -5.12 6.43
CA CYS A 19 -9.51 -4.55 6.35
C CYS A 19 -8.41 -5.56 6.63
N ILE A 20 -8.56 -6.35 7.70
CA ILE A 20 -7.57 -7.37 8.07
C ILE A 20 -7.43 -8.41 6.95
N ASP A 21 -8.54 -8.90 6.42
CA ASP A 21 -8.55 -9.90 5.35
C ASP A 21 -7.86 -9.35 4.09
N ILE A 22 -8.15 -8.11 3.72
CA ILE A 22 -7.54 -7.44 2.57
C ILE A 22 -6.06 -7.16 2.81
N GLU A 23 -5.67 -6.73 4.01
CA GLU A 23 -4.27 -6.50 4.35
C GLU A 23 -3.47 -7.80 4.20
N TYR A 24 -4.06 -8.91 4.65
CA TYR A 24 -3.46 -10.23 4.55
C TYR A 24 -3.20 -10.63 3.10
N GLU A 25 -4.08 -10.28 2.17
CA GLU A 25 -3.89 -10.52 0.74
C GLU A 25 -2.93 -9.53 0.05
N LEU A 26 -3.00 -8.25 0.41
CA LEU A 26 -2.20 -7.18 -0.22
C LEU A 26 -0.75 -7.20 0.23
N ARG A 27 -0.49 -7.44 1.51
CA ARG A 27 0.85 -7.34 2.11
C ARG A 27 1.87 -8.24 1.40
N PRO A 28 1.60 -9.52 1.09
CA PRO A 28 2.51 -10.36 0.31
C PRO A 28 2.75 -9.85 -1.12
N LYS A 29 1.72 -9.32 -1.80
CA LYS A 29 1.82 -8.79 -3.16
C LYS A 29 2.71 -7.55 -3.20
N ILE A 30 2.52 -6.64 -2.25
CA ILE A 30 3.30 -5.40 -2.14
C ILE A 30 4.74 -5.70 -1.75
N VAL A 31 4.99 -6.62 -0.80
CA VAL A 31 6.36 -7.02 -0.45
C VAL A 31 7.09 -7.59 -1.67
N LYS A 32 6.45 -8.49 -2.43
CA LYS A 32 7.04 -9.02 -3.68
C LYS A 32 7.35 -7.91 -4.68
N PHE A 33 6.42 -6.97 -4.85
CA PHE A 33 6.63 -5.79 -5.69
C PHE A 33 7.83 -4.95 -5.23
N LEU A 34 7.91 -4.62 -3.93
CA LEU A 34 9.02 -3.82 -3.39
C LEU A 34 10.37 -4.51 -3.56
N ILE A 35 10.44 -5.83 -3.33
CA ILE A 35 11.68 -6.62 -3.56
C ILE A 35 12.08 -6.60 -5.04
N ALA A 36 11.13 -6.77 -5.96
CA ALA A 36 11.38 -6.72 -7.39
C ALA A 36 11.77 -5.30 -7.90
N ASN A 37 11.53 -4.28 -7.08
CA ASN A 37 11.78 -2.86 -7.36
C ASN A 37 12.87 -2.26 -6.46
N ASN A 38 13.63 -3.10 -5.77
CA ASN A 38 14.49 -2.71 -4.63
C ASN A 38 15.72 -1.89 -5.03
N GLU A 39 16.02 -1.76 -6.32
CA GLU A 39 17.17 -0.99 -6.84
C GLU A 39 17.15 0.50 -6.44
N CYS A 40 15.99 1.02 -6.01
CA CYS A 40 15.82 2.42 -5.60
C CYS A 40 15.69 2.64 -4.07
N ILE A 41 15.74 1.58 -3.25
CA ILE A 41 15.34 1.63 -1.83
C ILE A 41 16.54 1.41 -0.90
N GLU A 42 17.48 2.35 -0.92
CA GLU A 42 18.61 2.35 0.02
C GLU A 42 18.19 2.89 1.39
N GLY A 43 18.28 2.07 2.44
CA GLY A 43 18.07 2.50 3.83
C GLY A 43 16.69 2.22 4.42
N CYS A 44 15.82 1.48 3.70
CA CYS A 44 14.53 1.02 4.24
C CYS A 44 14.39 -0.52 4.12
N THR A 45 15.25 -1.25 4.82
CA THR A 45 15.42 -2.71 4.69
C THR A 45 14.24 -3.52 5.21
N ASP A 46 13.44 -2.97 6.12
CA ASP A 46 12.28 -3.61 6.74
C ASP A 46 10.93 -3.12 6.15
N PHE A 47 10.99 -2.30 5.10
CA PHE A 47 9.84 -1.65 4.48
C PHE A 47 9.01 -0.76 5.43
N SER A 48 9.56 -0.34 6.58
CA SER A 48 8.86 0.50 7.57
C SER A 48 8.43 1.86 6.99
N CYS A 49 9.24 2.43 6.10
CA CYS A 49 9.06 3.75 5.47
C CYS A 49 7.94 3.80 4.42
N PHE A 50 7.33 2.67 4.09
CA PHE A 50 6.26 2.60 3.09
C PHE A 50 4.89 2.69 3.74
N HIS A 51 4.13 3.67 3.27
CA HIS A 51 2.75 3.92 3.63
C HIS A 51 1.91 3.87 2.36
N PHE A 52 0.83 3.10 2.39
CA PHE A 52 -0.08 2.94 1.26
C PHE A 52 -1.47 3.40 1.63
N ASP A 53 -2.11 4.13 0.73
CA ASP A 53 -3.51 4.50 0.86
C ASP A 53 -4.34 3.44 0.12
N VAL A 54 -5.28 2.80 0.81
CA VAL A 54 -6.20 1.81 0.26
C VAL A 54 -7.60 2.40 0.28
N ASP A 55 -8.13 2.66 -0.92
CA ASP A 55 -9.44 3.25 -1.11
C ASP A 55 -10.44 2.17 -1.52
N PHE A 56 -11.42 1.93 -0.65
CA PHE A 56 -12.46 0.93 -0.87
C PHE A 56 -13.50 1.37 -1.91
N GLN A 57 -13.74 2.67 -2.04
CA GLN A 57 -14.75 3.20 -2.93
C GLN A 57 -14.25 3.14 -4.38
N SER A 58 -13.03 3.60 -4.63
CA SER A 58 -12.40 3.50 -5.96
C SER A 58 -11.76 2.16 -6.23
N ARG A 59 -11.72 1.27 -5.22
CA ARG A 59 -11.05 -0.02 -5.28
C ARG A 59 -9.62 0.08 -5.79
N SER A 60 -8.82 0.93 -5.15
CA SER A 60 -7.46 1.18 -5.58
C SER A 60 -6.49 1.25 -4.41
N ILE A 61 -5.23 0.98 -4.72
CA ILE A 61 -4.10 1.20 -3.82
C ILE A 61 -3.16 2.23 -4.42
N SER A 62 -2.69 3.15 -3.60
CA SER A 62 -1.71 4.16 -4.03
C SER A 62 -0.63 4.35 -2.96
N VAL A 63 0.50 4.93 -3.37
CA VAL A 63 1.58 5.25 -2.43
C VAL A 63 1.25 6.55 -1.71
N SER A 64 1.16 6.49 -0.38
CA SER A 64 0.80 7.63 0.46
C SER A 64 1.86 8.71 0.45
N GLN A 65 1.43 9.95 0.73
CA GLN A 65 2.31 11.11 0.87
C GLN A 65 3.28 10.98 2.06
N LEU A 66 2.96 10.10 3.03
CA LEU A 66 3.83 9.77 4.16
C LEU A 66 5.05 8.94 3.74
N THR A 67 4.98 8.23 2.61
CA THR A 67 6.16 7.55 2.05
C THR A 67 7.16 8.60 1.55
N PRO A 68 8.46 8.52 1.91
CA PRO A 68 9.48 9.45 1.43
C PRO A 68 9.45 9.66 -0.08
N ALA A 69 9.57 10.91 -0.52
CA ALA A 69 9.32 11.29 -1.92
C ALA A 69 10.22 10.55 -2.92
N LYS A 70 11.49 10.26 -2.56
CA LYS A 70 12.42 9.46 -3.36
C LYS A 70 11.82 8.10 -3.73
N TYR A 71 11.27 7.38 -2.76
CA TYR A 71 10.68 6.06 -2.98
C TYR A 71 9.33 6.16 -3.68
N ARG A 72 8.49 7.11 -3.25
CA ARG A 72 7.17 7.34 -3.83
C ARG A 72 7.25 7.59 -5.34
N ASN A 73 8.14 8.50 -5.76
CA ASN A 73 8.29 8.83 -7.18
C ASN A 73 8.85 7.66 -8.01
N ALA A 74 9.68 6.82 -7.40
CA ALA A 74 10.24 5.65 -8.07
C ALA A 74 9.20 4.56 -8.33
N ILE A 75 8.29 4.31 -7.38
CA ILE A 75 7.40 3.14 -7.44
C ILE A 75 5.95 3.45 -7.80
N LYS A 76 5.46 4.69 -7.61
CA LYS A 76 4.02 5.03 -7.73
C LYS A 76 3.40 4.53 -9.04
N ALA A 77 3.97 4.91 -10.18
CA ALA A 77 3.41 4.57 -11.48
C ALA A 77 3.48 3.07 -11.80
N ARG A 78 4.36 2.30 -11.15
CA ARG A 78 4.43 0.84 -11.31
C ARG A 78 3.46 0.14 -10.38
N LEU A 79 3.33 0.59 -9.13
CA LEU A 79 2.40 0.03 -8.16
C LEU A 79 0.97 0.04 -8.72
N GLU A 80 0.52 1.19 -9.25
CA GLU A 80 -0.82 1.38 -9.82
C GLU A 80 -1.10 0.48 -11.04
N ARG A 81 -0.04 -0.04 -11.70
CA ARG A 81 -0.15 -0.98 -12.84
C ARG A 81 -0.08 -2.44 -12.42
N GLU A 82 0.75 -2.76 -11.43
CA GLU A 82 1.09 -4.14 -11.06
C GLU A 82 0.21 -4.68 -9.92
N ILE A 83 -0.30 -3.81 -9.04
CA ILE A 83 -1.11 -4.22 -7.89
C ILE A 83 -2.56 -3.82 -8.10
N THR A 84 -3.41 -4.82 -8.26
CA THR A 84 -4.86 -4.67 -8.32
C THR A 84 -5.50 -5.04 -6.99
N PHE A 85 -6.50 -4.26 -6.60
CA PHE A 85 -7.38 -4.49 -5.47
C PHE A 85 -8.75 -5.00 -5.96
#